data_AF-A0A7V0LU80-F1
#
_entry.id   AF-A0A7V0LU80-F1
#
_cell.length_a   1.000
_cell.length_b   1.000
_cell.length_c   1.000
_cell.angle_alpha   90.00
_cell.angle_beta   90.00
_cell.angle_gamma   90.00
#
_symmetry.space_group_name_H-M   'P 1'
#
loop_
_entity.id
_entity.type
_entity.pdbx_description
1 polymer ?
#
loop_
_entity_poly.entity_id
_entity_poly.type
_entity_poly.pdbx_seq_one_letter_code
_entity_poly.pdbx_strand_id
1 'polypeptide(L)'
;MVKKLIAILIITGSLNAFTIIEILGGQKVGTTSMTFLKIGVGAKQEAMGGTGVSIVHDATCLYWNPGAASFIPSGRSIAFQANRWLAGIYHGYTGYVMNFRKYNTVGIHLIGLHSDYIEKTDEYHPFGTGTYFYSGDFLLGLTYARKLIDRFAFGLTAKYMHETLDTLTMSGFAIDIGTLYFVGYKNIKIGVSLSNIGPDVRPSGTYIQDGVEKHYESFSLPVMYRFGVSGNIIKPLGLSFEIDKPT
;
A
#
# COMPACT_ATOMS: atom_id res chain seq x y z
N MET A 1 8.48 38.46 -7.40
CA MET A 1 8.79 37.74 -8.65
C MET A 1 9.13 36.27 -8.44
N VAL A 2 10.04 35.92 -7.51
CA VAL A 2 10.50 34.54 -7.25
C VAL A 2 9.38 33.54 -6.92
N LYS A 3 8.34 33.95 -6.15
CA LYS A 3 7.20 33.08 -5.80
C LYS A 3 6.35 32.65 -7.01
N LYS A 4 6.20 33.51 -8.04
CA LYS A 4 5.47 33.19 -9.27
C LYS A 4 6.27 32.26 -10.19
N LEU A 5 7.60 32.41 -10.22
CA LEU A 5 8.50 31.53 -10.98
C LEU A 5 8.54 30.11 -10.42
N ILE A 6 8.50 29.93 -9.09
CA ILE A 6 8.46 28.59 -8.47
C ILE A 6 7.15 27.87 -8.80
N ALA A 7 6.01 28.59 -8.78
CA ALA A 7 4.72 28.01 -9.14
C ALA A 7 4.69 27.56 -10.62
N ILE A 8 5.26 28.34 -11.53
CA ILE A 8 5.36 28.00 -12.96
C ILE A 8 6.31 26.82 -13.19
N LEU A 9 7.40 26.71 -12.44
CA LEU A 9 8.34 25.57 -12.54
C LEU A 9 7.71 24.26 -12.02
N ILE A 10 6.86 24.32 -10.99
CA ILE A 10 6.11 23.16 -10.47
C ILE A 10 5.05 22.69 -11.48
N ILE A 11 4.39 23.62 -12.16
CA ILE A 11 3.35 23.32 -13.18
C ILE A 11 3.95 22.83 -14.51
N THR A 12 5.16 23.26 -14.86
CA THR A 12 5.85 22.82 -16.09
C THR A 12 6.65 21.54 -15.91
N GLY A 13 7.14 21.27 -14.69
CA GLY A 13 7.75 19.99 -14.32
C GLY A 13 6.75 18.82 -14.27
N SER A 14 5.48 19.09 -13.92
CA SER A 14 4.44 18.05 -13.88
C SER A 14 4.04 17.52 -15.26
N LEU A 15 4.19 18.31 -16.33
CA LEU A 15 3.85 17.89 -17.71
C LEU A 15 4.86 16.91 -18.31
N ASN A 16 6.14 16.98 -17.93
CA ASN A 16 7.19 16.09 -18.47
C ASN A 16 7.46 14.84 -17.60
N ALA A 17 6.93 14.79 -16.37
CA ALA A 17 7.04 13.60 -15.52
C ALA A 17 6.18 12.42 -16.02
N PHE A 18 5.18 12.68 -16.88
CA PHE A 18 4.28 11.66 -17.41
C PHE A 18 4.95 10.66 -18.37
N THR A 19 6.03 11.03 -19.07
CA THR A 19 6.63 10.17 -20.13
C THR A 19 7.62 9.13 -19.61
N ILE A 20 8.26 9.34 -18.46
CA ILE A 20 9.18 8.35 -17.85
C ILE A 20 8.39 7.18 -17.23
N ILE A 21 7.11 7.38 -16.94
CA ILE A 21 6.26 6.46 -16.17
C ILE A 21 5.68 5.35 -17.05
N GLU A 22 5.39 5.58 -18.33
CA GLU A 22 4.94 4.51 -19.25
C GLU A 22 5.94 3.34 -19.35
N ILE A 23 7.23 3.61 -19.15
CA ILE A 23 8.32 2.63 -19.29
C ILE A 23 8.46 1.73 -18.05
N LEU A 24 8.00 2.16 -16.87
CA LEU A 24 8.20 1.46 -15.59
C LEU A 24 7.12 0.40 -15.28
N GLY A 25 6.69 -0.35 -16.29
CA GLY A 25 5.71 -1.45 -16.17
C GLY A 25 4.35 -1.06 -16.75
N GLY A 26 3.89 -1.81 -17.74
CA GLY A 26 2.57 -1.60 -18.35
C GLY A 26 1.44 -1.67 -17.32
N GLN A 27 0.34 -0.97 -17.58
CA GLN A 27 -0.88 -1.06 -16.77
C GLN A 27 -1.48 -2.47 -16.89
N LYS A 28 -1.59 -3.20 -15.77
CA LYS A 28 -2.29 -4.49 -15.65
C LYS A 28 -3.74 -4.27 -15.18
N VAL A 29 -4.43 -3.33 -15.80
CA VAL A 29 -5.83 -3.01 -15.46
C VAL A 29 -6.70 -4.23 -15.73
N GLY A 30 -7.41 -4.70 -14.71
CA GLY A 30 -8.34 -5.82 -14.80
C GLY A 30 -7.70 -7.21 -14.71
N THR A 31 -6.38 -7.32 -14.54
CA THR A 31 -5.68 -8.61 -14.44
C THR A 31 -4.95 -8.80 -13.10
N THR A 32 -5.23 -7.94 -12.11
CA THR A 32 -4.66 -8.02 -10.76
C THR A 32 -5.69 -8.48 -9.75
N SER A 33 -5.29 -9.39 -8.86
CA SER A 33 -6.12 -9.79 -7.71
C SER A 33 -5.62 -9.12 -6.41
N MET A 34 -6.20 -9.42 -5.24
CA MET A 34 -5.85 -8.79 -3.96
C MET A 34 -5.90 -7.26 -4.00
N THR A 35 -6.97 -6.71 -4.57
CA THR A 35 -7.07 -5.27 -4.82
C THR A 35 -7.12 -4.42 -3.56
N PHE A 36 -7.49 -5.01 -2.42
CA PHE A 36 -7.49 -4.36 -1.11
C PHE A 36 -6.12 -3.81 -0.70
N LEU A 37 -5.03 -4.37 -1.24
CA LEU A 37 -3.65 -3.89 -1.01
C LEU A 37 -3.41 -2.45 -1.50
N LYS A 38 -4.25 -1.96 -2.42
CA LYS A 38 -4.21 -0.60 -2.95
C LYS A 38 -4.94 0.41 -2.07
N ILE A 39 -5.75 -0.05 -1.11
CA ILE A 39 -6.47 0.84 -0.19
C ILE A 39 -5.45 1.37 0.83
N GLY A 40 -5.28 2.68 0.84
CA GLY A 40 -4.26 3.30 1.66
C GLY A 40 -4.59 3.34 3.16
N VAL A 41 -3.55 3.63 3.95
CA VAL A 41 -3.57 3.55 5.41
C VAL A 41 -3.10 4.87 6.03
N GLY A 42 -3.82 5.33 7.04
CA GLY A 42 -3.54 6.53 7.80
C GLY A 42 -4.36 7.71 7.29
N ALA A 43 -5.28 8.20 8.12
CA ALA A 43 -6.16 9.33 7.78
C ALA A 43 -5.37 10.58 7.33
N LYS A 44 -4.19 10.81 7.92
CA LYS A 44 -3.33 11.93 7.55
C LYS A 44 -2.78 11.77 6.13
N GLN A 45 -2.24 10.60 5.80
CA GLN A 45 -1.63 10.28 4.52
C GLN A 45 -2.68 10.31 3.41
N GLU A 46 -3.84 9.72 3.66
CA GLU A 46 -5.00 9.78 2.77
C GLU A 46 -5.48 11.22 2.53
N ALA A 47 -5.61 12.03 3.60
CA ALA A 47 -6.02 13.43 3.48
C ALA A 47 -5.03 14.32 2.70
N MET A 48 -3.77 13.89 2.57
CA MET A 48 -2.75 14.56 1.76
C MET A 48 -2.65 13.99 0.34
N GLY A 49 -3.60 13.16 -0.09
CA GLY A 49 -3.64 12.58 -1.43
C GLY A 49 -2.79 11.33 -1.57
N GLY A 50 -2.70 10.51 -0.52
CA GLY A 50 -1.91 9.26 -0.54
C GLY A 50 -0.41 9.50 -0.41
N THR A 51 0.01 10.56 0.27
CA THR A 51 1.44 10.81 0.51
C THR A 51 1.86 10.17 1.82
N GLY A 52 2.75 9.17 1.77
CA GLY A 52 3.29 8.52 2.97
C GLY A 52 4.75 8.12 2.87
N VAL A 53 5.29 7.95 1.68
CA VAL A 53 6.60 7.29 1.47
C VAL A 53 7.77 8.03 2.09
N SER A 54 7.75 9.37 2.11
CA SER A 54 8.84 10.17 2.67
C SER A 54 8.50 10.91 3.97
N ILE A 55 7.25 10.90 4.40
CA ILE A 55 6.75 11.74 5.50
C ILE A 55 6.24 11.01 6.74
N VAL A 56 5.98 9.70 6.65
CA VAL A 56 5.42 8.97 7.79
C VAL A 56 6.44 8.84 8.92
N HIS A 57 5.96 9.05 10.16
CA HIS A 57 6.77 8.99 11.38
C HIS A 57 6.10 8.16 12.49
N ASP A 58 5.15 7.30 12.13
CA ASP A 58 4.38 6.44 13.02
C ASP A 58 4.26 5.02 12.42
N ALA A 59 3.54 4.12 13.09
CA ALA A 59 3.41 2.73 12.67
C ALA A 59 2.71 2.54 11.31
N THR A 60 2.07 3.55 10.72
CA THR A 60 1.57 3.45 9.34
C THR A 60 2.69 3.36 8.30
N CYS A 61 3.95 3.62 8.68
CA CYS A 61 5.11 3.48 7.78
C CYS A 61 5.26 2.05 7.26
N LEU A 62 4.77 1.05 7.99
CA LEU A 62 4.86 -0.36 7.60
C LEU A 62 4.07 -0.65 6.30
N TYR A 63 3.03 0.15 6.01
CA TYR A 63 2.28 0.12 4.74
C TYR A 63 2.96 0.95 3.64
N TRP A 64 3.38 2.18 3.97
CA TRP A 64 3.87 3.15 2.97
C TRP A 64 5.32 2.92 2.54
N ASN A 65 6.22 2.77 3.51
CA ASN A 65 7.66 2.63 3.28
C ASN A 65 8.34 2.00 4.52
N PRO A 66 8.70 0.71 4.48
CA PRO A 66 9.33 0.05 5.62
C PRO A 66 10.68 0.67 6.00
N GLY A 67 11.38 1.36 5.09
CA GLY A 67 12.63 2.07 5.39
C GLY A 67 12.43 3.23 6.38
N ALA A 68 11.24 3.81 6.44
CA ALA A 68 10.92 4.89 7.36
C ALA A 68 10.75 4.42 8.82
N ALA A 69 10.52 3.12 9.05
CA ALA A 69 10.31 2.56 10.40
C ALA A 69 11.47 2.85 11.37
N SER A 70 12.71 2.85 10.87
CA SER A 70 13.91 3.11 11.69
C SER A 70 14.12 4.59 12.09
N PHE A 71 13.28 5.49 11.58
CA PHE A 71 13.31 6.93 11.85
C PHE A 71 12.14 7.40 12.72
N ILE A 72 11.44 6.48 13.39
CA ILE A 72 10.38 6.82 14.35
C ILE A 72 10.99 7.50 15.58
N PRO A 73 10.62 8.77 15.89
CA PRO A 73 11.30 9.57 16.92
C PRO A 73 11.24 8.95 18.33
N SER A 74 10.09 8.40 18.72
CA SER A 74 9.88 7.75 20.02
C SER A 74 10.53 6.37 20.13
N GLY A 75 11.00 5.81 19.01
CA GLY A 75 11.46 4.43 18.91
C GLY A 75 10.38 3.37 19.09
N ARG A 76 9.12 3.74 19.36
CA ARG A 76 7.96 2.86 19.40
C ARG A 76 6.73 3.60 18.91
N SER A 77 5.90 2.95 18.11
CA SER A 77 4.64 3.52 17.67
C SER A 77 3.60 2.41 17.49
N ILE A 78 2.36 2.73 17.80
CA ILE A 78 1.19 1.91 17.49
C ILE A 78 0.20 2.77 16.71
N ALA A 79 -0.44 2.19 15.72
CA ALA A 79 -1.47 2.86 14.92
C ALA A 79 -2.64 1.92 14.70
N PHE A 80 -3.84 2.48 14.81
CA PHE A 80 -5.09 1.81 14.52
C PHE A 80 -5.87 2.67 13.53
N GLN A 81 -6.56 2.01 12.61
CA GLN A 81 -7.46 2.65 11.67
C GLN A 81 -8.67 1.75 11.47
N ALA A 82 -9.84 2.37 11.42
CA ALA A 82 -11.08 1.75 10.99
C ALA A 82 -11.77 2.71 10.03
N ASN A 83 -12.04 2.24 8.82
CA ASN A 83 -12.71 3.00 7.77
C ASN A 83 -13.94 2.22 7.30
N ARG A 84 -15.05 2.93 7.12
CA ARG A 84 -16.21 2.42 6.41
C ARG A 84 -16.17 2.93 4.98
N TRP A 85 -15.98 2.03 4.04
CA TRP A 85 -16.06 2.26 2.61
C TRP A 85 -17.51 2.20 2.12
N LEU A 86 -17.71 2.56 0.87
CA LEU A 86 -19.01 2.44 0.20
C LEU A 86 -19.46 0.98 0.15
N ALA A 87 -20.76 0.76 -0.07
CA ALA A 87 -21.36 -0.56 -0.24
C ALA A 87 -21.14 -1.54 0.94
N GLY A 88 -21.12 -1.04 2.18
CA GLY A 88 -21.01 -1.90 3.37
C GLY A 88 -19.64 -2.57 3.52
N ILE A 89 -18.59 -1.97 2.96
CA ILE A 89 -17.22 -2.47 3.08
C ILE A 89 -16.54 -1.81 4.29
N TYR A 90 -15.81 -2.59 5.05
CA TYR A 90 -15.04 -2.13 6.21
C TYR A 90 -13.57 -2.45 6.01
N HIS A 91 -12.72 -1.45 6.17
CA HIS A 91 -11.27 -1.56 6.06
C HIS A 91 -10.61 -1.20 7.40
N GLY A 92 -9.82 -2.13 7.94
CA GLY A 92 -9.12 -1.98 9.21
C GLY A 92 -7.60 -2.11 9.03
N TYR A 93 -6.86 -1.33 9.81
CA TYR A 93 -5.41 -1.48 9.93
C TYR A 93 -4.99 -1.42 11.40
N THR A 94 -4.05 -2.29 11.76
CA THR A 94 -3.33 -2.24 13.04
C THR A 94 -1.86 -2.42 12.78
N GLY A 95 -1.03 -1.50 13.25
CA GLY A 95 0.42 -1.57 13.09
C GLY A 95 1.12 -1.29 14.41
N TYR A 96 2.18 -2.04 14.68
CA TYR A 96 3.09 -1.77 15.78
C TYR A 96 4.53 -1.85 15.30
N VAL A 97 5.35 -0.95 15.79
CA VAL A 97 6.76 -0.84 15.40
C VAL A 97 7.59 -0.48 16.62
N MET A 98 8.76 -1.09 16.70
CA MET A 98 9.68 -0.94 17.82
C MET A 98 11.12 -0.97 17.31
N ASN A 99 11.85 0.10 17.61
CA ASN A 99 13.29 0.14 17.50
C ASN A 99 13.88 -0.77 18.57
N PHE A 100 14.74 -1.69 18.15
CA PHE A 100 15.49 -2.55 19.03
C PHE A 100 16.98 -2.35 18.72
N ARG A 101 17.77 -2.08 19.75
CA ARG A 101 19.15 -1.57 19.60
C ARG A 101 19.17 -0.22 18.86
N LYS A 102 20.36 0.36 18.70
CA LYS A 102 20.52 1.74 18.21
C LYS A 102 20.08 1.96 16.75
N TYR A 103 20.13 0.92 15.92
CA TYR A 103 19.98 1.06 14.46
C TYR A 103 18.96 0.12 13.83
N ASN A 104 18.35 -0.79 14.60
CA ASN A 104 17.43 -1.79 14.05
C ASN A 104 16.02 -1.55 14.54
N THR A 105 15.07 -1.99 13.74
CA THR A 105 13.64 -1.83 14.00
C THR A 105 12.92 -3.06 13.51
N VAL A 106 11.98 -3.54 14.31
CA VAL A 106 10.99 -4.53 13.87
C VAL A 106 9.61 -3.90 13.85
N GLY A 107 8.76 -4.37 12.96
CA GLY A 107 7.37 -4.00 12.90
C GLY A 107 6.49 -5.19 12.55
N ILE A 108 5.23 -5.11 12.96
CA ILE A 108 4.17 -6.01 12.57
C ILE A 108 2.97 -5.18 12.19
N HIS A 109 2.28 -5.54 11.12
CA HIS A 109 1.00 -4.93 10.79
C HIS A 109 0.00 -5.94 10.26
N LEU A 110 -1.26 -5.58 10.45
CA LEU A 110 -2.43 -6.32 10.03
C LEU A 110 -3.32 -5.39 9.21
N ILE A 111 -3.83 -5.87 8.09
CA ILE A 111 -4.90 -5.23 7.32
C ILE A 111 -6.04 -6.23 7.22
N GLY A 112 -7.26 -5.74 7.42
CA GLY A 112 -8.48 -6.51 7.17
C GLY A 112 -9.42 -5.72 6.27
N LEU A 113 -10.01 -6.38 5.29
CA LEU A 113 -11.13 -5.87 4.52
C LEU A 113 -12.28 -6.87 4.62
N HIS A 114 -13.50 -6.42 4.87
CA HIS A 114 -14.65 -7.30 4.72
C HIS A 114 -15.87 -6.53 4.25
N SER A 115 -16.78 -7.22 3.57
CA SER A 115 -18.11 -6.70 3.26
C SER A 115 -19.14 -7.16 4.30
N ASP A 116 -20.24 -6.44 4.37
CA ASP A 116 -21.50 -7.01 4.85
C ASP A 116 -21.93 -8.20 3.95
N TYR A 117 -22.93 -8.97 4.38
CA TYR A 117 -23.55 -9.98 3.54
C TYR A 117 -24.27 -9.32 2.35
N ILE A 118 -23.95 -9.78 1.14
CA ILE A 118 -24.51 -9.30 -0.12
C ILE A 118 -25.45 -10.38 -0.65
N GLU A 119 -26.69 -9.99 -0.95
CA GLU A 119 -27.68 -10.93 -1.49
C GLU A 119 -27.35 -11.25 -2.95
N LYS A 120 -27.36 -12.55 -3.29
CA LYS A 120 -27.16 -13.01 -4.67
C LYS A 120 -28.40 -12.70 -5.50
N THR A 121 -28.19 -12.20 -6.71
CA THR A 121 -29.23 -11.95 -7.71
C THR A 121 -28.95 -12.82 -8.93
N ASP A 122 -30.02 -13.24 -9.61
CA ASP A 122 -29.95 -13.97 -10.87
C ASP A 122 -31.00 -13.42 -11.87
N GLU A 123 -31.03 -13.96 -13.08
CA GLU A 123 -31.95 -13.52 -14.13
C GLU A 123 -33.44 -13.65 -13.74
N TYR A 124 -33.78 -14.61 -12.88
CA TYR A 124 -35.14 -14.87 -12.42
C TYR A 124 -35.47 -14.11 -11.12
N HIS A 125 -34.45 -13.68 -10.37
CA HIS A 125 -34.56 -13.04 -9.06
C HIS A 125 -33.71 -11.74 -9.00
N PRO A 126 -34.12 -10.67 -9.71
CA PRO A 126 -33.35 -9.42 -9.76
C PRO A 126 -33.33 -8.66 -8.42
N PHE A 127 -34.25 -8.98 -7.51
CA PHE A 127 -34.35 -8.35 -6.18
C PHE A 127 -33.83 -9.22 -5.05
N GLY A 128 -33.25 -10.39 -5.36
CA GLY A 128 -32.69 -11.28 -4.36
C GLY A 128 -33.20 -12.71 -4.44
N THR A 129 -32.28 -13.65 -4.30
CA THR A 129 -32.54 -15.09 -4.28
C THR A 129 -32.79 -15.63 -2.87
N GLY A 130 -32.65 -14.81 -1.82
CA GLY A 130 -32.61 -15.26 -0.42
C GLY A 130 -31.30 -15.95 -0.01
N THR A 131 -30.32 -16.06 -0.92
CA THR A 131 -28.97 -16.55 -0.62
C THR A 131 -27.97 -15.40 -0.59
N TYR A 132 -26.92 -15.52 0.22
CA TYR A 132 -25.98 -14.44 0.49
C TYR A 132 -24.54 -14.90 0.25
N PHE A 133 -23.67 -13.95 -0.07
CA PHE A 133 -22.22 -14.11 -0.04
C PHE A 133 -21.58 -12.96 0.71
N TYR A 134 -20.30 -13.11 1.03
CA TYR A 134 -19.48 -12.04 1.60
C TYR A 134 -18.07 -12.09 1.00
N SER A 135 -17.35 -10.99 1.15
CA SER A 135 -15.91 -10.90 0.85
C SER A 135 -15.14 -10.66 2.15
N GLY A 136 -14.01 -11.32 2.31
CA GLY A 136 -13.16 -11.20 3.49
C GLY A 136 -11.69 -11.37 3.14
N ASP A 137 -10.91 -10.32 3.40
CA ASP A 137 -9.50 -10.25 3.07
C ASP A 137 -8.68 -9.93 4.32
N PHE A 138 -7.49 -10.52 4.38
CA PHE A 138 -6.57 -10.35 5.48
C PHE A 138 -5.13 -10.31 4.98
N LEU A 139 -4.33 -9.42 5.56
CA LEU A 139 -2.89 -9.38 5.39
C LEU A 139 -2.19 -9.33 6.74
N LEU A 140 -1.12 -10.10 6.86
CA LEU A 140 -0.13 -10.02 7.93
C LEU A 140 1.22 -9.63 7.34
N GLY A 141 1.81 -8.55 7.83
CA GLY A 141 3.13 -8.08 7.44
C GLY A 141 4.11 -8.09 8.61
N LEU A 142 5.31 -8.63 8.39
CA LEU A 142 6.44 -8.60 9.32
C LEU A 142 7.57 -7.79 8.70
N THR A 143 7.97 -6.72 9.37
CA THR A 143 8.95 -5.76 8.86
C THR A 143 10.22 -5.79 9.68
N TYR A 144 11.36 -5.74 9.00
CA TYR A 144 12.65 -5.42 9.57
C TYR A 144 13.22 -4.20 8.84
N ALA A 145 13.66 -3.20 9.61
CA ALA A 145 14.29 -2.01 9.07
C ALA A 145 15.57 -1.70 9.82
N ARG A 146 16.52 -1.10 9.10
CA ARG A 146 17.83 -0.74 9.64
C ARG A 146 18.29 0.60 9.11
N LYS A 147 18.74 1.43 10.04
CA LYS A 147 19.51 2.63 9.74
C LYS A 147 20.94 2.22 9.39
N LEU A 148 21.35 2.40 8.14
CA LEU A 148 22.71 2.06 7.69
C LEU A 148 23.70 3.18 8.04
N ILE A 149 23.26 4.43 7.86
CA ILE A 149 23.96 5.63 8.28
C ILE A 149 22.94 6.62 8.86
N ASP A 150 23.38 7.67 9.56
CA ASP A 150 22.49 8.61 10.26
C ASP A 150 21.40 9.24 9.37
N ARG A 151 21.65 9.26 8.06
CA ARG A 151 20.79 9.86 7.05
C ARG A 151 20.14 8.86 6.10
N PHE A 152 20.40 7.55 6.21
CA PHE A 152 19.86 6.55 5.28
C PHE A 152 19.40 5.30 6.01
N ALA A 153 18.20 4.84 5.67
CA ALA A 153 17.69 3.55 6.12
C ALA A 153 17.11 2.73 4.99
N PHE A 154 17.11 1.43 5.24
CA PHE A 154 16.52 0.40 4.41
C PHE A 154 15.53 -0.41 5.25
N GLY A 155 14.46 -0.89 4.63
CA GLY A 155 13.48 -1.76 5.25
C GLY A 155 12.97 -2.82 4.29
N LEU A 156 12.67 -3.98 4.84
CA LEU A 156 12.10 -5.13 4.17
C LEU A 156 10.86 -5.58 4.94
N THR A 157 9.78 -5.90 4.25
CA THR A 157 8.61 -6.54 4.85
C THR A 157 8.31 -7.84 4.12
N ALA A 158 8.07 -8.92 4.87
CA ALA A 158 7.44 -10.14 4.36
C ALA A 158 5.95 -10.08 4.65
N LYS A 159 5.12 -10.41 3.66
CA LYS A 159 3.65 -10.38 3.74
C LYS A 159 3.07 -11.75 3.45
N TYR A 160 2.07 -12.12 4.24
CA TYR A 160 1.12 -13.19 3.93
C TYR A 160 -0.25 -12.56 3.73
N MET A 161 -0.95 -12.96 2.69
CA MET A 161 -2.26 -12.43 2.31
C MET A 161 -3.22 -13.59 2.07
N HIS A 162 -4.47 -13.37 2.44
CA HIS A 162 -5.56 -14.31 2.24
C HIS A 162 -6.82 -13.54 1.83
N GLU A 163 -7.50 -14.00 0.79
CA GLU A 163 -8.73 -13.42 0.25
C GLU A 163 -9.78 -14.53 0.14
N THR A 164 -11.00 -14.23 0.60
CA THR A 164 -12.18 -15.10 0.50
C THR A 164 -13.27 -14.34 -0.22
N LEU A 165 -13.82 -14.93 -1.28
CA LEU A 165 -14.96 -14.42 -2.02
C LEU A 165 -15.98 -15.54 -2.18
N ASP A 166 -17.09 -15.46 -1.44
CA ASP A 166 -18.08 -16.53 -1.35
C ASP A 166 -17.46 -17.87 -0.92
N THR A 167 -17.30 -18.81 -1.86
CA THR A 167 -16.70 -20.13 -1.63
C THR A 167 -15.24 -20.22 -2.11
N LEU A 168 -14.77 -19.21 -2.84
CA LEU A 168 -13.42 -19.17 -3.38
C LEU A 168 -12.46 -18.57 -2.36
N THR A 169 -11.29 -19.19 -2.23
CA THR A 169 -10.24 -18.72 -1.33
C THR A 169 -8.90 -18.66 -2.06
N MET A 170 -8.09 -17.67 -1.73
CA MET A 170 -6.79 -17.46 -2.35
C MET A 170 -5.79 -16.97 -1.30
N SER A 171 -4.57 -17.52 -1.35
CA SER A 171 -3.48 -17.09 -0.48
C SER A 171 -2.25 -16.73 -1.29
N GLY A 172 -1.46 -15.78 -0.77
CA GLY A 172 -0.27 -15.29 -1.44
C GLY A 172 0.79 -14.80 -0.47
N PHE A 173 2.02 -14.76 -0.97
CA PHE A 173 3.14 -14.14 -0.28
C PHE A 173 3.68 -12.99 -1.11
N ALA A 174 4.13 -11.94 -0.44
CA ALA A 174 4.81 -10.84 -1.09
C ALA A 174 5.90 -10.25 -0.21
N ILE A 175 6.76 -9.46 -0.83
CA ILE A 175 7.74 -8.64 -0.15
C ILE A 175 7.54 -7.17 -0.48
N ASP A 176 7.84 -6.32 0.51
CA ASP A 176 8.03 -4.89 0.29
C ASP A 176 9.47 -4.50 0.59
N ILE A 177 9.98 -3.56 -0.18
CA ILE A 177 11.32 -2.99 -0.02
C ILE A 177 11.17 -1.47 0.06
N GLY A 178 11.81 -0.85 1.04
CA GLY A 178 11.70 0.59 1.25
C GLY A 178 13.02 1.22 1.66
N THR A 179 13.24 2.46 1.22
CA THR A 179 14.39 3.28 1.62
C THR A 179 13.96 4.68 2.00
N LEU A 180 14.67 5.30 2.93
CA LEU A 180 14.48 6.69 3.31
C LEU A 180 15.83 7.38 3.48
N TYR A 181 16.02 8.49 2.77
CA TYR A 181 17.22 9.31 2.80
C TYR A 181 16.94 10.74 3.26
N PHE A 182 17.73 11.23 4.21
CA PHE A 182 17.71 12.61 4.71
C PHE A 182 18.82 13.41 4.05
N VAL A 183 18.45 14.40 3.24
CA VAL A 183 19.42 15.25 2.53
C VAL A 183 20.21 16.13 3.50
N GLY A 184 19.62 16.47 4.66
CA GLY A 184 20.26 17.30 5.69
C GLY A 184 20.08 18.80 5.49
N TYR A 185 19.32 19.22 4.47
CA TYR A 185 18.93 20.61 4.24
C TYR A 185 17.40 20.73 4.33
N LYS A 186 16.89 21.72 5.08
CA LYS A 186 15.45 22.03 5.22
C LYS A 186 14.53 20.82 5.50
N ASN A 187 15.03 19.82 6.23
CA ASN A 187 14.32 18.56 6.49
C ASN A 187 13.87 17.84 5.20
N ILE A 188 14.63 17.99 4.12
CA ILE A 188 14.33 17.31 2.87
C ILE A 188 14.60 15.81 3.03
N LYS A 189 13.60 15.01 2.69
CA LYS A 189 13.63 13.55 2.71
C LYS A 189 13.24 13.02 1.34
N ILE A 190 13.96 12.00 0.89
CA ILE A 190 13.65 11.24 -0.32
C ILE A 190 13.33 9.82 0.12
N GLY A 191 12.17 9.32 -0.28
CA GLY A 191 11.74 7.96 0.00
C GLY A 191 11.44 7.22 -1.30
N VAL A 192 11.79 5.94 -1.31
CA VAL A 192 11.43 5.01 -2.39
C VAL A 192 10.86 3.76 -1.74
N SER A 193 9.71 3.29 -2.22
CA SER A 193 9.11 2.03 -1.79
C SER A 193 8.64 1.22 -2.99
N LEU A 194 8.86 -0.08 -2.92
CA LEU A 194 8.32 -1.06 -3.84
C LEU A 194 7.56 -2.09 -3.02
N SER A 195 6.24 -2.15 -3.19
CA SER A 195 5.37 -3.00 -2.38
C SER A 195 4.70 -4.09 -3.21
N ASN A 196 4.37 -5.19 -2.53
CA ASN A 196 3.61 -6.33 -3.04
C ASN A 196 4.33 -7.11 -4.15
N ILE A 197 5.66 -7.19 -4.11
CA ILE A 197 6.42 -8.02 -5.06
C ILE A 197 6.24 -9.48 -4.68
N GLY A 198 5.67 -10.29 -5.56
CA GLY A 198 5.45 -11.71 -5.29
C GLY A 198 5.02 -12.46 -6.55
N PRO A 199 4.91 -13.81 -6.45
CA PRO A 199 4.35 -14.62 -7.52
C PRO A 199 2.86 -14.32 -7.73
N ASP A 200 2.35 -14.70 -8.89
CA ASP A 200 0.92 -14.67 -9.16
C ASP A 200 0.16 -15.58 -8.18
N VAL A 201 -1.06 -15.18 -7.85
CA VAL A 201 -1.96 -15.86 -6.93
C VAL A 201 -3.16 -16.40 -7.69
N ARG A 202 -3.77 -17.49 -7.23
CA ARG A 202 -4.95 -18.08 -7.87
C ARG A 202 -5.95 -18.58 -6.85
N PRO A 203 -7.26 -18.54 -7.16
CA PRO A 203 -8.26 -19.24 -6.36
C PRO A 203 -7.93 -20.72 -6.23
N SER A 204 -8.16 -21.24 -5.03
CA SER A 204 -8.03 -22.66 -4.72
C SER A 204 -9.18 -23.45 -5.36
N GLY A 205 -8.91 -24.70 -5.72
CA GLY A 205 -9.89 -25.61 -6.30
C GLY A 205 -9.86 -25.65 -7.83
N THR A 206 -10.94 -26.20 -8.39
CA THR A 206 -11.13 -26.47 -9.80
C THR A 206 -12.56 -26.16 -10.21
N TYR A 207 -12.78 -26.01 -11.51
CA TYR A 207 -14.11 -25.89 -12.11
C TYR A 207 -14.21 -26.84 -13.31
N ILE A 208 -15.43 -27.24 -13.64
CA ILE A 208 -15.68 -28.10 -14.79
C ILE A 208 -16.07 -27.22 -15.97
N GLN A 209 -15.35 -27.38 -17.08
CA GLN A 209 -15.67 -26.76 -18.36
C GLN A 209 -15.65 -27.84 -19.43
N ASP A 210 -16.76 -28.02 -20.14
CA ASP A 210 -16.92 -29.04 -21.18
C ASP A 210 -16.63 -30.47 -20.70
N GLY A 211 -16.99 -30.77 -19.44
CA GLY A 211 -16.74 -32.07 -18.81
C GLY A 211 -15.28 -32.32 -18.38
N VAL A 212 -14.40 -31.32 -18.53
CA VAL A 212 -13.00 -31.40 -18.12
C VAL A 212 -12.78 -30.53 -16.89
N GLU A 213 -12.15 -31.10 -15.87
CA GLU A 213 -11.72 -30.38 -14.67
C GLU A 213 -10.53 -29.47 -15.00
N LYS A 214 -10.67 -28.18 -14.71
CA LYS A 214 -9.65 -27.14 -14.94
C LYS A 214 -9.36 -26.37 -13.67
N HIS A 215 -8.14 -25.85 -13.56
CA HIS A 215 -7.77 -24.93 -12.50
C HIS A 215 -8.15 -23.49 -12.85
N TYR A 216 -8.43 -22.69 -11.82
CA TYR A 216 -8.58 -21.25 -11.96
C TYR A 216 -7.30 -20.59 -12.47
N GLU A 217 -7.48 -19.51 -13.23
CA GLU A 217 -6.41 -18.68 -13.74
C GLU A 217 -5.64 -17.99 -12.59
N SER A 218 -4.36 -17.73 -12.83
CA SER A 218 -3.51 -16.97 -11.91
C SER A 218 -3.52 -15.49 -12.24
N PHE A 219 -3.58 -14.66 -11.21
CA PHE A 219 -3.60 -13.20 -11.29
C PHE A 219 -2.38 -12.62 -10.60
N SER A 220 -1.80 -11.58 -11.18
CA SER A 220 -0.68 -10.88 -10.55
C SER A 220 -1.12 -10.07 -9.34
N LEU A 221 -0.19 -9.90 -8.39
CA LEU A 221 -0.36 -8.94 -7.30
C LEU A 221 -0.22 -7.49 -7.82
N PRO A 222 -0.90 -6.53 -7.18
CA PRO A 222 -0.79 -5.11 -7.52
C PRO A 222 0.51 -4.56 -6.95
N VAL A 223 1.57 -4.63 -7.76
CA VAL A 223 2.88 -4.07 -7.39
C VAL A 223 2.76 -2.55 -7.35
N MET A 224 3.15 -1.95 -6.23
CA MET A 224 3.10 -0.50 -6.03
C MET A 224 4.52 0.07 -6.08
N TYR A 225 4.81 0.86 -7.11
CA TYR A 225 6.03 1.65 -7.19
C TYR A 225 5.75 3.04 -6.62
N ARG A 226 6.45 3.41 -5.54
CA ARG A 226 6.27 4.70 -4.92
C ARG A 226 7.57 5.47 -4.79
N PHE A 227 7.55 6.73 -5.22
CA PHE A 227 8.65 7.67 -5.06
C PHE A 227 8.13 8.95 -4.42
N GLY A 228 8.78 9.39 -3.35
CA GLY A 228 8.34 10.56 -2.59
C GLY A 228 9.47 11.50 -2.22
N VAL A 229 9.24 12.80 -2.31
CA VAL A 229 10.12 13.85 -1.78
C VAL A 229 9.32 14.76 -0.87
N SER A 230 9.83 15.02 0.33
CA SER A 230 9.22 15.97 1.25
C SER A 230 10.23 16.91 1.86
N GLY A 231 9.79 18.08 2.32
CA GLY A 231 10.65 19.04 3.01
C GLY A 231 9.93 20.31 3.42
N ASN A 232 10.60 21.13 4.22
CA ASN A 232 10.06 22.41 4.70
C ASN A 232 10.42 23.53 3.72
N ILE A 233 9.43 24.13 3.07
CA ILE A 233 9.68 25.23 2.13
C ILE A 233 9.76 26.55 2.90
N ILE A 234 8.78 26.82 3.77
CA ILE A 234 8.70 27.97 4.67
C ILE A 234 8.13 27.46 5.98
N LYS A 235 8.85 27.54 7.11
CA LYS A 235 8.28 27.08 8.39
C LYS A 235 7.00 27.88 8.71
N PRO A 236 5.89 27.23 9.14
CA PRO A 236 5.73 25.80 9.46
C PRO A 236 5.29 24.91 8.27
N LEU A 237 5.14 25.43 7.06
CA LEU A 237 4.68 24.72 5.87
C LEU A 237 5.74 23.75 5.30
N GLY A 238 5.43 22.46 5.39
CA GLY A 238 6.09 21.39 4.63
C GLY A 238 5.28 21.01 3.40
N LEU A 239 5.96 20.60 2.33
CA LEU A 239 5.34 19.98 1.16
C LEU A 239 5.83 18.53 1.01
N SER A 240 4.96 17.68 0.48
CA SER A 240 5.28 16.32 0.04
C SER A 240 4.78 16.15 -1.39
N PHE A 241 5.61 15.58 -2.24
CA PHE A 241 5.24 15.15 -3.58
C PHE A 241 5.49 13.65 -3.66
N GLU A 242 4.50 12.91 -4.12
CA GLU A 242 4.56 11.46 -4.23
C GLU A 242 4.01 11.04 -5.59
N ILE A 243 4.64 10.02 -6.17
CA ILE A 243 4.22 9.39 -7.40
C ILE A 243 4.02 7.92 -7.08
N ASP A 244 2.77 7.47 -7.21
CA ASP A 244 2.36 6.10 -7.01
C ASP A 244 1.95 5.51 -8.36
N LYS A 245 2.61 4.43 -8.77
CA LYS A 245 2.23 3.65 -9.95
C LYS A 245 1.88 2.23 -9.53
N PRO A 246 0.58 1.87 -9.47
CA PRO A 246 0.17 0.47 -9.46
C PRO A 246 0.45 -0.16 -10.83
N THR A 247 0.92 -1.40 -10.86
CA THR A 247 0.74 -2.28 -12.03
C THR A 247 -0.64 -2.86 -12.02
#